data_AF-A0A640KLG3-F1
#
_entry.id   AF-A0A640KLG3-F1
#
_cell.length_a   1.000
_cell.length_b   1.000
_cell.length_c   1.000
_cell.angle_alpha   90.00
_cell.angle_beta   90.00
_cell.angle_gamma   90.00
#
_symmetry.space_group_name_H-M   'P 1'
#
loop_
_entity.id
_entity.type
_entity.pdbx_description
1 polymer ?
#
loop_
_entity_poly.entity_id
_entity_poly.type
_entity_poly.pdbx_seq_one_letter_code
_entity_poly.pdbx_strand_id
1 'polypeptide(L)'
;MLPRRIALCSASVNPSLFFQKLPRLAELRLQDVVVVTSARVPLIKFSYNGVHVDLLFASVNMRTAPDTNELLRDDFLSLVSLPCRATVNGIRTILEIRRRLSLPLDAYACVLRAVKYWAVQRQVYGNLYTFPNGVCLAIMVARACQLCPVADCSVILRFFFSLYVWWLLRETRIAPVSIVPKEENAAMARVPGMPPPWDAVWDAADLFPVLNPARPTINAAHAVGRSGLELFLKELLRAEQLCALVPRSYSSLWEPYNILDEHRFFVGVHISSEHQSLATCEDTINAWKGYVESKLRMFVYALECVAEVRPFPRPVVDEPPRAVTRSGVTVHCRSRAFFFGVRNGNKDVAHSDVEAAFRDFEFAVTEGTTGKNPFEWNRAVMLGPRLSFFSIYDPLAPDSPCQALYSACAEMTGCSVRKNFDGDECSSLRA
;
A
#
# COMPACT_ATOMS: atom_id res chain seq x y z
N MET A 1 11.32 -12.00 22.66
CA MET A 1 12.02 -11.13 21.69
C MET A 1 11.07 -10.81 20.54
N LEU A 2 11.01 -9.57 20.06
CA LEU A 2 10.31 -9.25 18.80
C LEU A 2 11.09 -9.91 17.64
N PRO A 3 10.45 -10.67 16.74
CA PRO A 3 11.14 -11.21 15.58
C PRO A 3 11.63 -10.05 14.71
N ARG A 4 12.94 -9.81 14.71
CA ARG A 4 13.58 -8.77 13.91
C ARG A 4 13.75 -9.31 12.49
N ARG A 5 12.95 -8.83 11.54
CA ARG A 5 13.08 -9.14 10.10
C ARG A 5 14.23 -8.37 9.43
N ILE A 6 15.30 -8.13 10.18
CA ILE A 6 16.50 -7.40 9.76
C ILE A 6 17.73 -8.04 10.37
N ALA A 7 18.70 -8.39 9.53
CA ALA A 7 20.03 -8.81 9.94
C ALA A 7 20.88 -7.56 10.20
N LEU A 8 21.24 -7.35 11.46
CA LEU A 8 22.19 -6.31 11.89
C LEU A 8 23.55 -6.98 12.06
N CYS A 9 24.46 -6.72 11.13
CA CYS A 9 25.78 -7.34 11.11
C CYS A 9 26.88 -6.31 11.38
N SER A 10 28.04 -6.78 11.83
CA SER A 10 29.23 -5.94 12.03
C SER A 10 29.68 -5.28 10.71
N ALA A 11 30.46 -4.20 10.83
CA ALA A 11 31.02 -3.46 9.69
C ALA A 11 31.86 -4.31 8.72
N SER A 12 32.36 -5.47 9.16
CA SER A 12 33.07 -6.44 8.31
C SER A 12 32.17 -7.11 7.26
N VAL A 13 30.85 -7.11 7.43
CA VAL A 13 29.90 -7.62 6.44
C VAL A 13 29.32 -6.42 5.70
N ASN A 14 29.57 -6.35 4.39
CA ASN A 14 28.99 -5.33 3.50
C ASN A 14 27.77 -5.90 2.75
N PRO A 15 26.92 -5.03 2.15
CA PRO A 15 25.72 -5.48 1.44
C PRO A 15 26.01 -6.51 0.35
N SER A 16 27.01 -6.27 -0.50
CA SER A 16 27.36 -7.19 -1.61
C SER A 16 27.69 -8.59 -1.10
N LEU A 17 28.50 -8.67 -0.04
CA LEU A 17 28.87 -9.94 0.58
C LEU A 17 27.64 -10.67 1.14
N PHE A 18 26.75 -9.95 1.85
CA PHE A 18 25.56 -10.54 2.46
C PHE A 18 24.60 -11.11 1.40
N PHE A 19 24.23 -10.30 0.40
CA PHE A 19 23.28 -10.70 -0.64
C PHE A 19 23.82 -11.80 -1.56
N GLN A 20 25.15 -11.90 -1.72
CA GLN A 20 25.77 -12.99 -2.49
C GLN A 20 25.93 -14.28 -1.69
N LYS A 21 26.36 -14.21 -0.43
CA LYS A 21 26.74 -15.41 0.34
C LYS A 21 25.60 -16.03 1.14
N LEU A 22 24.70 -15.24 1.73
CA LEU A 22 23.64 -15.81 2.60
C LEU A 22 22.76 -16.83 1.87
N PRO A 23 22.25 -16.57 0.65
CA PRO A 23 21.44 -17.55 -0.08
C PRO A 23 22.16 -18.89 -0.26
N ARG A 24 23.46 -18.86 -0.60
CA ARG A 24 24.29 -20.06 -0.81
C ARG A 24 24.55 -20.82 0.49
N LEU A 25 24.81 -20.10 1.58
CA LEU A 25 25.06 -20.70 2.90
C LEU A 25 23.82 -21.34 3.50
N ALA A 26 22.63 -20.90 3.08
CA ALA A 26 21.35 -21.35 3.63
C ALA A 26 20.49 -22.13 2.60
N GLU A 27 21.07 -22.52 1.46
CA GLU A 27 20.36 -23.14 0.33
C GLU A 27 19.59 -24.41 0.73
N LEU A 28 20.14 -25.23 1.62
CA LEU A 28 19.48 -26.45 2.11
C LEU A 28 18.34 -26.19 3.12
N ARG A 29 18.16 -24.95 3.57
CA ARG A 29 17.20 -24.59 4.63
C ARG A 29 16.12 -23.62 4.17
N LEU A 30 16.40 -22.82 3.15
CA LEU A 30 15.50 -21.80 2.64
C LEU A 30 14.86 -22.29 1.33
N GLN A 31 13.55 -22.06 1.20
CA GLN A 31 12.79 -22.34 -0.01
C GLN A 31 12.46 -21.01 -0.71
N ASP A 32 12.19 -21.05 -2.02
CA ASP A 32 11.74 -19.89 -2.81
C ASP A 32 12.60 -18.63 -2.67
N VAL A 33 13.92 -18.80 -2.66
CA VAL A 33 14.85 -17.69 -2.37
C VAL A 33 14.91 -16.73 -3.55
N VAL A 34 14.53 -15.46 -3.31
CA VAL A 34 14.60 -14.37 -4.28
C VAL A 34 15.38 -13.20 -3.69
N VAL A 35 16.48 -12.82 -4.34
CA VAL A 35 17.32 -11.69 -3.92
C VAL A 35 16.90 -10.44 -4.71
N VAL A 36 16.51 -9.38 -4.00
CA VAL A 36 16.07 -8.11 -4.60
C VAL A 36 17.02 -6.99 -4.19
N THR A 37 17.97 -6.66 -5.06
CA THR A 37 18.98 -5.60 -4.82
C THR A 37 18.66 -4.26 -5.49
N SER A 38 17.76 -4.24 -6.48
CA SER A 38 17.39 -3.04 -7.23
C SER A 38 16.39 -2.12 -6.51
N ALA A 39 15.77 -2.60 -5.43
CA ALA A 39 14.82 -1.82 -4.63
C ALA A 39 15.52 -0.74 -3.78
N ARG A 40 14.77 0.31 -3.39
CA ARG A 40 15.25 1.36 -2.47
C ARG A 40 15.81 0.79 -1.16
N VAL A 41 15.23 -0.31 -0.68
CA VAL A 41 15.72 -1.08 0.46
C VAL A 41 15.91 -2.52 -0.01
N PRO A 42 17.16 -2.96 -0.26
CA PRO A 42 17.46 -4.31 -0.68
C PRO A 42 17.02 -5.37 0.35
N LEU A 43 16.57 -6.52 -0.14
CA LEU A 43 16.07 -7.60 0.72
C LEU A 43 16.20 -8.98 0.06
N ILE A 44 16.16 -10.04 0.88
CA ILE A 44 16.06 -11.43 0.44
C ILE A 44 14.69 -11.95 0.86
N LYS A 45 13.90 -12.41 -0.10
CA LYS A 45 12.64 -13.12 0.15
C LYS A 45 12.92 -14.60 0.19
N PHE A 46 12.32 -15.32 1.12
CA PHE A 46 12.37 -16.77 1.17
C PHE A 46 11.21 -17.33 2.00
N SER A 47 10.95 -18.62 1.83
CA SER A 47 10.07 -19.42 2.67
C SER A 47 10.91 -20.23 3.66
N TYR A 48 10.57 -20.20 4.94
CA TYR A 48 11.21 -21.00 5.98
C TYR A 48 10.14 -21.63 6.87
N ASN A 49 10.08 -22.96 6.92
CA ASN A 49 9.05 -23.72 7.63
C ASN A 49 7.61 -23.25 7.30
N GLY A 50 7.33 -23.00 6.02
CA GLY A 50 6.03 -22.52 5.55
C GLY A 50 5.73 -21.03 5.83
N VAL A 51 6.69 -20.27 6.39
CA VAL A 51 6.55 -18.84 6.65
C VAL A 51 7.35 -18.05 5.62
N HIS A 52 6.70 -17.15 4.90
CA HIS A 52 7.38 -16.18 4.03
C HIS A 52 8.08 -15.09 4.86
N VAL A 53 9.35 -14.86 4.57
CA VAL A 53 10.22 -13.91 5.26
C VAL A 53 10.84 -12.96 4.24
N ASP A 54 10.65 -11.67 4.48
CA ASP A 54 11.42 -10.60 3.86
C ASP A 54 12.56 -10.23 4.80
N LEU A 55 13.78 -10.66 4.49
CA LEU A 55 14.97 -10.40 5.31
C LEU A 55 15.71 -9.18 4.79
N LEU A 56 15.72 -8.14 5.62
CA LEU A 56 16.50 -6.92 5.41
C LEU A 56 17.93 -7.07 5.93
N PHE A 57 18.83 -6.23 5.46
CA PHE A 57 20.22 -6.20 5.91
C PHE A 57 20.68 -4.79 6.25
N ALA A 58 21.42 -4.66 7.36
CA ALA A 58 22.19 -3.45 7.65
C ALA A 58 23.55 -3.79 8.26
N SER A 59 24.58 -3.13 7.75
CA SER A 59 25.94 -3.15 8.30
C SER A 59 26.10 -2.02 9.32
N VAL A 60 26.49 -2.38 10.55
CA VAL A 60 26.58 -1.51 11.71
C VAL A 60 27.98 -1.61 12.32
N ASN A 61 28.62 -0.47 12.58
CA ASN A 61 29.94 -0.37 13.19
C ASN A 61 29.89 -0.61 14.71
N MET A 62 29.49 -1.80 15.10
CA MET A 62 29.42 -2.27 16.48
C MET A 62 30.01 -3.69 16.57
N ARG A 63 30.61 -4.01 17.72
CA ARG A 63 31.21 -5.34 17.97
C ARG A 63 30.15 -6.42 18.18
N THR A 64 28.99 -6.04 18.69
CA THR A 64 27.85 -6.91 18.99
C THR A 64 26.59 -6.35 18.35
N ALA A 65 25.57 -7.20 18.17
CA ALA A 65 24.28 -6.75 17.67
C ALA A 65 23.65 -5.74 18.65
N PRO A 66 23.12 -4.60 18.16
CA PRO A 66 22.61 -3.57 19.06
C PRO A 66 21.33 -4.02 19.77
N ASP A 67 21.22 -3.67 21.04
CA ASP A 67 19.99 -3.81 21.81
C ASP A 67 18.93 -2.77 21.39
N THR A 68 17.77 -2.80 22.06
CA THR A 68 16.67 -1.87 21.74
C THR A 68 16.99 -0.41 22.10
N ASN A 69 17.72 -0.16 23.18
CA ASN A 69 18.09 1.19 23.59
C ASN A 69 19.12 1.78 22.63
N GLU A 70 20.10 0.97 22.21
CA GLU A 70 21.13 1.35 21.25
C GLU A 70 20.53 1.73 19.88
N LEU A 71 19.53 0.98 19.41
CA LEU A 71 18.81 1.30 18.16
C LEU A 71 18.08 2.66 18.19
N LEU A 72 17.70 3.12 19.39
CA LEU A 72 16.94 4.35 19.60
C LEU A 72 17.81 5.56 19.93
N ARG A 73 19.13 5.40 20.02
CA ARG A 73 20.04 6.53 20.23
C ARG A 73 20.07 7.45 19.02
N ASP A 74 20.30 8.74 19.28
CA ASP A 74 20.40 9.77 18.24
C ASP A 74 21.60 9.58 17.33
N ASP A 75 22.71 9.10 17.88
CA ASP A 75 23.95 8.83 17.16
C ASP A 75 23.95 7.46 16.43
N PHE A 76 22.93 6.61 16.62
CA PHE A 76 22.92 5.25 16.07
C PHE A 76 23.12 5.24 14.54
N LEU A 77 22.49 6.17 13.81
CA LEU A 77 22.64 6.24 12.36
C LEU A 77 24.06 6.56 11.91
N SER A 78 24.88 7.21 12.75
CA SER A 78 26.30 7.44 12.46
C SER A 78 27.10 6.13 12.45
N LEU A 79 26.65 5.13 13.20
CA LEU A 79 27.23 3.79 13.25
C LEU A 79 26.76 2.90 12.10
N VAL A 80 25.69 3.26 11.40
CA VAL A 80 25.15 2.47 10.28
C VAL A 80 25.80 2.92 8.97
N SER A 81 26.22 1.96 8.15
CA SER A 81 26.79 2.25 6.83
C SER A 81 25.79 3.04 5.97
N LEU A 82 26.30 3.99 5.19
CA LEU A 82 25.47 4.94 4.42
C LEU A 82 24.36 4.27 3.60
N PRO A 83 24.61 3.16 2.86
CA PRO A 83 23.56 2.50 2.08
C PRO A 83 22.47 1.82 2.92
N CYS A 84 22.76 1.53 4.19
CA CYS A 84 21.86 0.78 5.08
C CYS A 84 21.02 1.67 6.01
N ARG A 85 21.25 3.00 6.03
CA ARG A 85 20.57 3.92 6.96
C ARG A 85 19.05 3.93 6.78
N ALA A 86 18.57 3.84 5.53
CA ALA A 86 17.14 3.72 5.26
C ALA A 86 16.55 2.39 5.77
N THR A 87 17.32 1.29 5.68
CA THR A 87 16.89 -0.06 6.09
C THR A 87 16.56 -0.13 7.58
N VAL A 88 17.39 0.47 8.44
CA VAL A 88 17.18 0.43 9.90
C VAL A 88 16.03 1.31 10.38
N ASN A 89 15.52 2.22 9.54
CA ASN A 89 14.47 3.15 9.97
C ASN A 89 13.16 2.42 10.29
N GLY A 90 12.86 1.31 9.61
CA GLY A 90 11.66 0.51 9.86
C GLY A 90 11.60 -0.07 11.29
N ILE A 91 12.69 -0.70 11.75
CA ILE A 91 12.74 -1.25 13.12
C ILE A 91 12.74 -0.13 14.16
N ARG A 92 13.45 0.97 13.89
CA ARG A 92 13.47 2.15 14.78
C ARG A 92 12.09 2.77 14.92
N THR A 93 11.32 2.84 13.83
CA THR A 93 9.92 3.34 13.84
C THR A 93 9.07 2.53 14.82
N ILE A 94 9.14 1.20 14.76
CA ILE A 94 8.37 0.30 15.64
C ILE A 94 8.78 0.49 17.10
N LEU A 95 10.08 0.59 17.36
CA LEU A 95 10.61 0.77 18.71
C LEU A 95 10.25 2.15 19.28
N GLU A 96 10.28 3.21 18.46
CA GLU A 96 9.89 4.56 18.85
C GLU A 96 8.40 4.67 19.17
N ILE A 97 7.54 3.99 18.38
CA ILE A 97 6.11 3.86 18.71
C ILE A 97 5.96 3.20 20.06
N ARG A 98 6.57 2.01 20.26
CA ARG A 98 6.46 1.26 21.51
C ARG A 98 6.94 2.07 22.72
N ARG A 99 8.06 2.80 22.58
CA ARG A 99 8.62 3.66 23.64
C ARG A 99 7.65 4.77 24.05
N ARG A 100 6.79 5.23 23.14
CA ARG A 100 5.90 6.39 23.31
C ARG A 100 4.45 6.03 23.60
N LEU A 101 4.12 4.74 23.70
CA LEU A 101 2.81 4.32 24.14
C LEU A 101 2.62 4.67 25.61
N SER A 102 1.53 5.37 25.91
CA SER A 102 1.02 5.60 27.27
C SER A 102 0.25 4.39 27.83
N LEU A 103 -0.03 3.40 26.98
CA LEU A 103 -0.90 2.25 27.27
C LEU A 103 -0.18 0.92 27.04
N PRO A 104 -0.66 -0.19 27.63
CA PRO A 104 -0.14 -1.53 27.35
C PRO A 104 -0.13 -1.84 25.85
N LEU A 105 0.91 -2.55 25.40
CA LEU A 105 1.09 -2.89 23.98
C LEU A 105 -0.11 -3.66 23.41
N ASP A 106 -0.75 -4.50 24.22
CA ASP A 106 -1.88 -5.31 23.78
C ASP A 106 -3.13 -4.47 23.47
N ALA A 107 -3.39 -3.42 24.26
CA ALA A 107 -4.48 -2.48 24.00
C ALA A 107 -4.25 -1.72 22.69
N TYR A 108 -3.05 -1.17 22.51
CA TYR A 108 -2.63 -0.53 21.24
C TYR A 108 -2.76 -1.50 20.06
N ALA A 109 -2.25 -2.73 20.20
CA ALA A 109 -2.27 -3.71 19.13
C ALA A 109 -3.69 -4.18 18.78
N CYS A 110 -4.58 -4.26 19.78
CA CYS A 110 -6.00 -4.56 19.57
C CYS A 110 -6.66 -3.47 18.70
N VAL A 111 -6.50 -2.19 19.07
CA VAL A 111 -7.05 -1.06 18.30
C VAL A 111 -6.44 -0.98 16.91
N LEU A 112 -5.11 -1.15 16.79
CA LEU A 112 -4.45 -1.13 15.49
C LEU A 112 -4.95 -2.24 14.56
N ARG A 113 -5.22 -3.45 15.08
CA ARG A 113 -5.83 -4.53 14.29
C ARG A 113 -7.23 -4.14 13.83
N ALA A 114 -8.07 -3.60 14.72
CA ALA A 114 -9.42 -3.17 14.39
C ALA A 114 -9.44 -2.07 13.32
N VAL A 115 -8.59 -1.06 13.44
CA VAL A 115 -8.46 0.05 12.47
C VAL A 115 -7.91 -0.45 11.13
N LYS A 116 -6.88 -1.30 11.13
CA LYS A 116 -6.37 -1.87 9.87
C LYS A 116 -7.41 -2.73 9.16
N TYR A 117 -8.16 -3.53 9.92
CA TYR A 117 -9.22 -4.36 9.35
C TYR A 117 -10.33 -3.48 8.77
N TRP A 118 -10.77 -2.43 9.48
CA TRP A 118 -11.68 -1.40 8.95
C TRP A 118 -11.17 -0.78 7.66
N ALA A 119 -9.93 -0.29 7.62
CA ALA A 119 -9.40 0.37 6.43
C ALA A 119 -9.32 -0.57 5.22
N VAL A 120 -9.05 -1.87 5.44
CA VAL A 120 -9.07 -2.90 4.38
C VAL A 120 -10.49 -3.18 3.92
N GLN A 121 -11.44 -3.42 4.82
CA GLN A 121 -12.85 -3.68 4.48
C GLN A 121 -13.45 -2.50 3.71
N ARG A 122 -13.09 -1.29 4.10
CA ARG A 122 -13.56 -0.06 3.46
C ARG A 122 -12.70 0.37 2.26
N GLN A 123 -11.71 -0.42 1.84
CA GLN A 123 -10.85 -0.14 0.69
C GLN A 123 -10.19 1.26 0.71
N VAL A 124 -9.78 1.72 1.90
CA VAL A 124 -9.08 3.00 2.13
C VAL A 124 -7.71 2.77 2.80
N TYR A 125 -7.02 1.72 2.36
CA TYR A 125 -5.74 1.28 2.90
C TYR A 125 -4.70 1.07 1.81
N GLY A 126 -3.51 1.65 1.99
CA GLY A 126 -2.32 1.29 1.21
C GLY A 126 -1.73 2.42 0.36
N ASN A 127 -0.39 2.48 0.37
CA ASN A 127 0.40 3.53 -0.27
C ASN A 127 0.33 3.52 -1.81
N LEU A 128 0.06 2.35 -2.39
CA LEU A 128 -0.02 2.18 -3.85
C LEU A 128 -1.16 3.01 -4.44
N TYR A 129 -2.29 3.02 -3.72
CA TYR A 129 -3.56 3.62 -4.12
C TYR A 129 -3.83 4.95 -3.40
N THR A 130 -2.77 5.62 -2.97
CA THR A 130 -2.82 6.97 -2.38
C THR A 130 -3.60 7.08 -1.06
N PHE A 131 -3.66 5.99 -0.29
CA PHE A 131 -4.28 5.95 1.05
C PHE A 131 -3.24 5.85 2.17
N PRO A 132 -3.60 6.17 3.43
CA PRO A 132 -2.78 5.86 4.59
C PRO A 132 -2.38 4.37 4.62
N ASN A 133 -1.09 4.11 4.83
CA ASN A 133 -0.54 2.76 4.91
C ASN A 133 -0.48 2.26 6.37
N GLY A 134 0.01 1.03 6.57
CA GLY A 134 0.10 0.43 7.91
C GLY A 134 0.95 1.20 8.91
N VAL A 135 2.00 1.92 8.47
CA VAL A 135 2.82 2.78 9.34
C VAL A 135 2.04 4.04 9.73
N CYS A 136 1.30 4.63 8.79
CA CYS A 136 0.45 5.79 9.06
C CYS A 136 -0.59 5.46 10.14
N LEU A 137 -1.35 4.37 9.94
CA LEU A 137 -2.37 3.94 10.91
C LEU A 137 -1.76 3.58 12.28
N ALA A 138 -0.57 2.99 12.30
CA ALA A 138 0.15 2.70 13.55
C ALA A 138 0.49 3.98 14.34
N ILE A 139 1.03 5.00 13.68
CA ILE A 139 1.33 6.30 14.29
C ILE A 139 0.04 6.99 14.74
N MET A 140 -1.01 6.93 13.90
CA MET A 140 -2.29 7.53 14.20
C MET A 140 -2.96 6.92 15.44
N VAL A 141 -2.95 5.58 15.57
CA VAL A 141 -3.46 4.88 16.75
C VAL A 141 -2.60 5.17 17.97
N ALA A 142 -1.27 5.22 17.83
CA ALA A 142 -0.39 5.58 18.93
C ALA A 142 -0.68 7.00 19.45
N ARG A 143 -0.98 7.94 18.54
CA ARG A 143 -1.41 9.30 18.92
C ARG A 143 -2.75 9.29 19.64
N ALA A 144 -3.72 8.48 19.20
CA ALA A 144 -4.99 8.33 19.90
C ALA A 144 -4.77 7.79 21.33
N CYS A 145 -3.90 6.79 21.52
CA CYS A 145 -3.55 6.30 22.85
C CYS A 145 -2.91 7.37 23.75
N GLN A 146 -2.06 8.25 23.21
CA GLN A 146 -1.45 9.35 23.96
C GLN A 146 -2.50 10.36 24.46
N LEU A 147 -3.52 10.64 23.64
CA LEU A 147 -4.56 11.62 23.95
C LEU A 147 -5.73 11.04 24.76
N CYS A 148 -5.96 9.73 24.68
CA CYS A 148 -6.94 9.00 25.46
C CYS A 148 -6.24 7.86 26.22
N PRO A 149 -5.65 8.13 27.39
CA PRO A 149 -4.90 7.14 28.18
C PRO A 149 -5.86 6.22 28.97
N VAL A 150 -6.87 5.66 28.30
CA VAL A 150 -7.80 4.67 28.85
C VAL A 150 -7.47 3.31 28.24
N ALA A 151 -7.18 2.31 29.06
CA ALA A 151 -6.80 0.96 28.62
C ALA A 151 -8.00 0.10 28.14
N ASP A 152 -8.97 0.72 27.47
CA ASP A 152 -10.14 0.06 26.89
C ASP A 152 -10.13 0.22 25.37
N CYS A 153 -10.04 -0.90 24.64
CA CYS A 153 -9.91 -0.89 23.19
C CYS A 153 -11.13 -0.29 22.48
N SER A 154 -12.33 -0.45 23.05
CA SER A 154 -13.58 0.09 22.51
C SER A 154 -13.62 1.61 22.68
N VAL A 155 -13.17 2.13 23.83
CA VAL A 155 -13.03 3.58 24.06
C VAL A 155 -12.03 4.19 23.08
N ILE A 156 -10.83 3.62 22.96
CA ILE A 156 -9.79 4.15 22.06
C ILE A 156 -10.23 4.06 20.60
N LEU A 157 -10.90 2.98 20.18
CA LEU A 157 -11.37 2.82 18.80
C LEU A 157 -12.38 3.90 18.42
N ARG A 158 -13.37 4.17 19.27
CA ARG A 158 -14.34 5.25 19.04
C ARG A 158 -13.65 6.62 19.05
N PHE A 159 -12.76 6.82 20.02
CA PHE A 159 -11.97 8.05 20.11
C PHE A 159 -11.08 8.26 18.88
N PHE A 160 -10.52 7.20 18.29
CA PHE A 160 -9.73 7.27 17.06
C PHE A 160 -10.53 7.88 15.92
N PHE A 161 -11.77 7.40 15.68
CA PHE A 161 -12.61 7.92 14.60
C PHE A 161 -12.96 9.39 14.83
N SER A 162 -13.45 9.74 16.01
CA SER A 162 -13.77 11.14 16.34
C SER A 162 -12.57 12.07 16.31
N LEU A 163 -11.42 11.61 16.81
CA LEU A 163 -10.18 12.37 16.78
C LEU A 163 -9.80 12.74 15.34
N TYR A 164 -9.83 11.77 14.41
CA TYR A 164 -9.39 12.02 13.03
C TYR A 164 -10.43 12.68 12.15
N VAL A 165 -11.73 12.55 12.45
CA VAL A 165 -12.76 13.42 11.85
C VAL A 165 -12.50 14.87 12.25
N TRP A 166 -12.40 15.16 13.55
CA TRP A 166 -12.10 16.50 14.05
C TRP A 166 -10.77 17.03 13.52
N TRP A 167 -9.72 16.19 13.47
CA TRP A 167 -8.39 16.58 13.01
C TRP A 167 -8.35 16.96 11.53
N LEU A 168 -9.15 16.32 10.69
CA LEU A 168 -9.16 16.57 9.24
C LEU A 168 -10.14 17.69 8.84
N LEU A 169 -11.19 17.92 9.62
CA LEU A 169 -12.21 18.96 9.34
C LEU A 169 -11.89 20.34 9.92
N ARG A 170 -10.86 20.48 10.74
CA ARG A 170 -10.41 21.77 11.27
C ARG A 170 -10.14 22.78 10.14
N GLU A 171 -10.63 24.01 10.30
CA GLU A 171 -10.52 25.08 9.29
C GLU A 171 -9.08 25.57 9.04
N THR A 172 -8.17 25.31 9.98
CA THR A 172 -6.75 25.63 9.85
C THR A 172 -6.02 24.56 9.05
N ARG A 173 -4.88 24.91 8.44
CA ARG A 173 -3.92 23.95 7.89
C ARG A 173 -3.74 22.73 8.80
N ILE A 174 -3.85 21.54 8.21
CA ILE A 174 -3.76 20.26 8.93
C ILE A 174 -2.41 20.19 9.64
N ALA A 175 -2.44 20.21 10.97
CA ALA A 175 -1.23 20.02 11.76
C ALA A 175 -0.70 18.59 11.56
N PRO A 176 0.62 18.38 11.56
CA PRO A 176 1.18 17.05 11.43
C PRO A 176 0.75 16.15 12.59
N VAL A 177 0.35 14.92 12.28
CA VAL A 177 0.16 13.87 13.28
C VAL A 177 1.54 13.42 13.74
N SER A 178 1.90 13.73 14.99
CA SER A 178 3.17 13.34 15.59
C SER A 178 2.95 12.78 16.99
N ILE A 179 3.69 11.72 17.31
CA ILE A 179 3.75 11.14 18.66
C ILE A 179 5.02 11.57 19.42
N VAL A 180 5.91 12.33 18.78
CA VAL A 180 7.14 12.87 19.37
C VAL A 180 6.85 14.25 19.97
N PRO A 181 7.26 14.54 21.22
CA PRO A 181 7.13 15.87 21.82
C PRO A 181 7.75 16.97 20.96
N LYS A 182 7.19 18.19 21.01
CA LYS A 182 7.64 19.31 20.15
C LYS A 182 9.07 19.74 20.47
N GLU A 183 9.43 19.68 21.74
CA GLU A 183 10.74 20.05 22.27
C GLU A 183 11.83 19.10 21.73
N GLU A 184 11.53 17.79 21.67
CA GLU A 184 12.41 16.79 21.08
C GLU A 184 12.56 16.97 19.56
N ASN A 185 11.53 17.48 18.87
CA ASN A 185 11.61 17.74 17.43
C ASN A 185 12.49 18.96 17.10
N ALA A 186 12.45 20.02 17.92
CA ALA A 186 13.23 21.24 17.69
C ALA A 186 14.75 21.01 17.79
N ALA A 187 15.18 20.00 18.55
CA ALA A 187 16.59 19.65 18.73
C ALA A 187 17.17 18.76 17.61
N MET A 188 16.41 18.42 16.56
CA MET A 188 16.82 17.44 15.55
C MET A 188 17.82 18.00 14.54
N ALA A 189 19.08 17.57 14.64
CA ALA A 189 20.10 17.85 13.63
C ALA A 189 19.92 16.99 12.36
N ARG A 190 20.36 17.51 11.21
CA ARG A 190 20.39 16.73 9.97
C ARG A 190 21.34 15.54 10.11
N VAL A 191 20.87 14.37 9.70
CA VAL A 191 21.70 13.16 9.64
C VAL A 191 22.24 13.03 8.21
N PRO A 192 23.56 12.98 8.00
CA PRO A 192 24.14 12.80 6.67
C PRO A 192 23.55 11.58 5.94
N GLY A 193 23.33 11.67 4.63
CA GLY A 193 22.78 10.56 3.83
C GLY A 193 21.34 10.15 4.15
N MET A 194 20.65 10.90 4.99
CA MET A 194 19.21 10.77 5.21
C MET A 194 18.50 12.02 4.69
N PRO A 195 17.21 11.91 4.30
CA PRO A 195 16.42 13.09 3.95
C PRO A 195 16.37 14.09 5.12
N PRO A 196 16.20 15.40 4.84
CA PRO A 196 15.94 16.37 5.89
C PRO A 196 14.67 15.98 6.67
N PRO A 197 14.57 16.35 7.96
CA PRO A 197 13.32 16.26 8.69
C PRO A 197 12.21 17.06 7.97
N TRP A 198 10.98 16.59 8.11
CA TRP A 198 9.79 17.26 7.59
C TRP A 198 9.66 18.68 8.16
N ASP A 199 9.33 19.64 7.30
CA ASP A 199 9.19 21.04 7.64
C ASP A 199 7.91 21.62 7.04
N ALA A 200 7.15 22.37 7.83
CA ALA A 200 5.84 22.88 7.43
C ALA A 200 5.89 23.91 6.27
N VAL A 201 7.04 24.54 6.04
CA VAL A 201 7.24 25.50 4.94
C VAL A 201 7.71 24.76 3.68
N TRP A 202 8.73 23.92 3.81
CA TRP A 202 9.30 23.21 2.66
C TRP A 202 8.40 22.09 2.13
N ASP A 203 7.71 21.37 3.01
CA ASP A 203 6.82 20.26 2.67
C ASP A 203 5.36 20.71 2.61
N ALA A 204 5.15 21.94 2.15
CA ALA A 204 3.86 22.61 2.24
C ALA A 204 2.73 21.95 1.43
N ALA A 205 3.11 21.14 0.43
CA ALA A 205 2.21 20.42 -0.46
C ALA A 205 1.68 19.11 0.13
N ASP A 206 2.21 18.65 1.28
CA ASP A 206 1.72 17.44 1.93
C ASP A 206 0.28 17.61 2.40
N LEU A 207 -0.62 16.78 1.89
CA LEU A 207 -2.05 16.85 2.20
C LEU A 207 -2.39 16.32 3.59
N PHE A 208 -1.69 15.27 4.03
CA PHE A 208 -1.92 14.64 5.34
C PHE A 208 -0.60 14.22 6.00
N PRO A 209 0.11 15.14 6.67
CA PRO A 209 1.40 14.80 7.27
C PRO A 209 1.24 13.88 8.49
N VAL A 210 1.72 12.63 8.37
CA VAL A 210 1.83 11.67 9.49
C VAL A 210 3.31 11.38 9.72
N LEU A 211 3.90 11.98 10.75
CA LEU A 211 5.34 12.01 10.92
C LEU A 211 5.85 10.70 11.53
N ASN A 212 6.74 10.04 10.79
CA ASN A 212 7.48 8.89 11.32
C ASN A 212 8.28 9.33 12.56
N PRO A 213 8.13 8.66 13.72
CA PRO A 213 8.80 9.06 14.95
C PRO A 213 10.30 8.75 14.96
N ALA A 214 10.80 7.86 14.10
CA ALA A 214 12.23 7.57 14.02
C ALA A 214 12.98 8.66 13.24
N ARG A 215 14.06 9.17 13.84
CA ARG A 215 14.85 10.28 13.26
C ARG A 215 15.60 9.87 11.98
N PRO A 216 15.61 10.71 10.93
CA PRO A 216 14.87 11.98 10.81
C PRO A 216 13.37 11.75 10.60
N THR A 217 12.55 12.59 11.24
CA THR A 217 11.09 12.50 11.14
C THR A 217 10.64 12.92 9.75
N ILE A 218 10.15 11.97 8.96
CA ILE A 218 9.64 12.19 7.60
C ILE A 218 8.15 11.87 7.51
N ASN A 219 7.45 12.45 6.55
CA ASN A 219 6.06 12.12 6.31
C ASN A 219 5.89 10.67 5.81
N ALA A 220 5.26 9.83 6.63
CA ALA A 220 4.92 8.44 6.29
C ALA A 220 3.75 8.35 5.29
N ALA A 221 2.95 9.41 5.17
CA ALA A 221 1.77 9.55 4.32
C ALA A 221 2.05 10.42 3.06
N HIS A 222 3.31 10.56 2.64
CA HIS A 222 3.73 11.33 1.46
C HIS A 222 3.07 10.90 0.13
N ALA A 223 2.46 9.71 0.08
CA ALA A 223 1.77 9.21 -1.10
C ALA A 223 0.26 9.47 -1.06
N VAL A 224 -0.27 10.05 0.02
CA VAL A 224 -1.70 10.34 0.13
C VAL A 224 -2.06 11.45 -0.84
N GLY A 225 -2.99 11.15 -1.75
CA GLY A 225 -3.51 12.05 -2.77
C GLY A 225 -4.81 12.74 -2.32
N ARG A 226 -5.31 13.65 -3.16
CA ARG A 226 -6.54 14.40 -2.88
C ARG A 226 -7.75 13.50 -2.76
N SER A 227 -8.00 12.65 -3.76
CA SER A 227 -9.13 11.71 -3.75
C SER A 227 -8.99 10.71 -2.60
N GLY A 228 -7.77 10.23 -2.36
CA GLY A 228 -7.48 9.30 -1.27
C GLY A 228 -7.80 9.87 0.11
N LEU A 229 -7.46 11.15 0.36
CA LEU A 229 -7.75 11.82 1.63
C LEU A 229 -9.25 12.11 1.80
N GLU A 230 -9.94 12.57 0.74
CA GLU A 230 -11.39 12.82 0.75
C GLU A 230 -12.17 11.53 1.06
N LEU A 231 -11.83 10.42 0.39
CA LEU A 231 -12.44 9.11 0.62
C LEU A 231 -12.11 8.55 2.01
N PHE A 232 -10.88 8.73 2.50
CA PHE A 232 -10.49 8.33 3.85
C PHE A 232 -11.31 9.09 4.91
N LEU A 233 -11.51 10.40 4.73
CA LEU A 233 -12.36 11.22 5.59
C LEU A 233 -13.83 10.78 5.54
N LYS A 234 -14.36 10.49 4.34
CA LYS A 234 -15.73 9.97 4.18
C LYS A 234 -15.95 8.69 5.00
N GLU A 235 -15.00 7.76 4.97
CA GLU A 235 -15.09 6.52 5.73
C GLU A 235 -14.88 6.73 7.24
N LEU A 236 -14.05 7.70 7.65
CA LEU A 236 -13.92 8.10 9.07
C LEU A 236 -15.23 8.67 9.62
N LEU A 237 -15.93 9.53 8.84
CA LEU A 237 -17.23 10.08 9.19
C LEU A 237 -18.28 8.98 9.35
N ARG A 238 -18.33 8.02 8.41
CA ARG A 238 -19.20 6.83 8.52
C ARG A 238 -18.90 6.06 9.80
N ALA A 239 -17.62 5.81 10.08
CA ALA A 239 -17.20 5.05 11.24
C ALA A 239 -17.54 5.75 12.57
N GLU A 240 -17.37 7.07 12.65
CA GLU A 240 -17.76 7.87 13.81
C GLU A 240 -19.27 7.79 14.07
N GLN A 241 -20.08 7.98 13.03
CA GLN A 241 -21.55 7.89 13.14
C GLN A 241 -21.99 6.50 13.61
N LEU A 242 -21.43 5.44 13.03
CA LEU A 242 -21.70 4.07 13.47
C LEU A 242 -21.31 3.87 14.93
N CYS A 243 -20.14 4.36 15.34
CA CYS A 243 -19.68 4.26 16.73
C CYS A 243 -20.58 5.00 17.73
N ALA A 244 -21.30 6.04 17.30
CA ALA A 244 -22.27 6.76 18.14
C ALA A 244 -23.58 5.97 18.34
N LEU A 245 -23.94 5.07 17.43
CA LEU A 245 -25.18 4.28 17.46
C LEU A 245 -25.05 2.97 18.24
N VAL A 246 -23.84 2.57 18.65
CA VAL A 246 -23.57 1.25 19.22
C VAL A 246 -23.79 1.23 20.73
N PRO A 247 -24.67 0.34 21.21
CA PRO A 247 -24.41 -0.37 22.46
C PRO A 247 -24.16 -1.88 22.26
N ARG A 248 -24.27 -2.45 21.04
CA ARG A 248 -24.31 -3.94 20.87
C ARG A 248 -23.36 -4.61 19.87
N SER A 249 -22.90 -3.98 18.77
CA SER A 249 -21.91 -4.63 17.87
C SER A 249 -21.17 -3.67 16.94
N TYR A 250 -19.93 -4.02 16.58
CA TYR A 250 -19.10 -3.32 15.59
C TYR A 250 -19.22 -3.92 14.17
N SER A 251 -20.10 -4.88 13.92
CA SER A 251 -20.21 -5.55 12.60
C SER A 251 -20.37 -4.56 11.43
N SER A 252 -21.23 -3.56 11.57
CA SER A 252 -21.46 -2.54 10.53
C SER A 252 -20.21 -1.69 10.23
N LEU A 253 -19.30 -1.53 11.19
CA LEU A 253 -18.04 -0.81 10.98
C LEU A 253 -17.19 -1.51 9.91
N TRP A 254 -17.20 -2.85 9.92
CA TRP A 254 -16.37 -3.71 9.06
C TRP A 254 -17.11 -4.30 7.87
N GLU A 255 -18.31 -3.83 7.58
CA GLU A 255 -19.02 -4.18 6.36
C GLU A 255 -18.14 -3.87 5.13
N PRO A 256 -17.88 -4.86 4.24
CA PRO A 256 -17.07 -4.64 3.05
C PRO A 256 -17.65 -3.53 2.17
N TYR A 257 -16.80 -2.64 1.68
CA TYR A 257 -17.18 -1.67 0.66
C TYR A 257 -17.24 -2.34 -0.71
N ASN A 258 -18.32 -2.08 -1.46
CA ASN A 258 -18.43 -2.46 -2.86
C ASN A 258 -18.33 -1.22 -3.74
N ILE A 259 -17.32 -1.18 -4.61
CA ILE A 259 -17.06 -0.01 -5.46
C ILE A 259 -18.15 0.23 -6.50
N LEU A 260 -18.85 -0.84 -6.91
CA LEU A 260 -19.94 -0.79 -7.88
C LEU A 260 -21.17 -0.02 -7.36
N ASP A 261 -21.30 0.13 -6.04
CA ASP A 261 -22.46 0.80 -5.44
C ASP A 261 -22.38 2.33 -5.56
N GLU A 262 -21.18 2.89 -5.70
CA GLU A 262 -20.97 4.35 -5.73
C GLU A 262 -20.38 4.88 -7.04
N HIS A 263 -19.85 3.99 -7.89
CA HIS A 263 -19.22 4.38 -9.15
C HIS A 263 -19.94 3.76 -10.33
N ARG A 264 -20.35 4.61 -11.28
CA ARG A 264 -20.95 4.19 -12.54
C ARG A 264 -19.90 3.86 -13.62
N PHE A 265 -18.82 4.65 -13.66
CA PHE A 265 -17.78 4.55 -14.68
C PHE A 265 -16.47 4.06 -14.08
N PHE A 266 -15.75 3.29 -14.88
CA PHE A 266 -14.51 2.66 -14.50
C PHE A 266 -13.46 2.81 -15.58
N VAL A 267 -12.22 2.96 -15.12
CA VAL A 267 -11.03 2.97 -15.94
C VAL A 267 -10.24 1.69 -15.65
N GLY A 268 -9.79 1.00 -16.69
CA GLY A 268 -8.96 -0.19 -16.60
C GLY A 268 -7.58 0.02 -17.21
N VAL A 269 -6.53 -0.39 -16.49
CA VAL A 269 -5.16 -0.50 -17.02
C VAL A 269 -4.84 -1.98 -17.19
N HIS A 270 -4.66 -2.42 -18.44
CA HIS A 270 -4.54 -3.82 -18.82
C HIS A 270 -3.12 -4.15 -19.27
N ILE A 271 -2.56 -5.22 -18.73
CA ILE A 271 -1.25 -5.75 -19.11
C ILE A 271 -1.35 -7.25 -19.35
N SER A 272 -0.49 -7.77 -20.21
CA SER A 272 -0.38 -9.21 -20.41
C SER A 272 1.05 -9.64 -20.67
N SER A 273 1.30 -10.94 -20.53
CA SER A 273 2.52 -11.58 -20.97
C SER A 273 2.23 -12.75 -21.88
N GLU A 274 3.16 -13.01 -22.80
CA GLU A 274 3.08 -14.14 -23.72
C GLU A 274 4.41 -14.88 -23.76
N HIS A 275 4.39 -16.20 -23.58
CA HIS A 275 5.58 -17.02 -23.68
C HIS A 275 5.27 -18.50 -23.98
N GLN A 276 6.18 -19.21 -24.65
CA GLN A 276 6.00 -20.64 -24.98
C GLN A 276 6.07 -21.55 -23.75
N SER A 277 6.90 -21.19 -22.77
CA SER A 277 6.94 -21.82 -21.45
C SER A 277 5.96 -21.13 -20.51
N LEU A 278 5.05 -21.92 -19.90
CA LEU A 278 4.11 -21.46 -18.89
C LEU A 278 4.81 -20.82 -17.68
N ALA A 279 5.86 -21.46 -17.16
CA ALA A 279 6.59 -20.96 -15.99
C ALA A 279 7.16 -19.56 -16.25
N THR A 280 7.83 -19.40 -17.39
CA THR A 280 8.39 -18.10 -17.80
C THR A 280 7.30 -17.06 -18.07
N CYS A 281 6.14 -17.46 -18.59
CA CYS A 281 4.98 -16.57 -18.77
C CYS A 281 4.49 -16.01 -17.43
N GLU A 282 4.37 -16.86 -16.41
CA GLU A 282 3.98 -16.47 -15.04
C GLU A 282 5.02 -15.54 -14.39
N ASP A 283 6.31 -15.87 -14.49
CA ASP A 283 7.39 -15.01 -13.98
C ASP A 283 7.38 -13.64 -14.66
N THR A 284 7.18 -13.63 -15.99
CA THR A 284 7.13 -12.41 -16.80
C THR A 284 5.94 -11.53 -16.42
N ILE A 285 4.73 -12.09 -16.30
CA ILE A 285 3.56 -11.28 -15.90
C ILE A 285 3.70 -10.78 -14.47
N ASN A 286 4.31 -11.55 -13.56
CA ASN A 286 4.52 -11.12 -12.18
C ASN A 286 5.53 -9.97 -12.09
N ALA A 287 6.63 -10.04 -12.84
CA ALA A 287 7.59 -8.95 -12.96
C ALA A 287 6.95 -7.70 -13.59
N TRP A 288 6.21 -7.88 -14.68
CA TRP A 288 5.54 -6.79 -15.39
C TRP A 288 4.47 -6.12 -14.52
N LYS A 289 3.62 -6.90 -13.86
CA LYS A 289 2.63 -6.45 -12.87
C LYS A 289 3.28 -5.65 -11.75
N GLY A 290 4.35 -6.15 -11.14
CA GLY A 290 5.04 -5.46 -10.06
C GLY A 290 5.64 -4.11 -10.49
N TYR A 291 6.17 -4.04 -11.71
CA TYR A 291 6.67 -2.80 -12.28
C TYR A 291 5.57 -1.79 -12.57
N VAL A 292 4.50 -2.22 -13.24
CA VAL A 292 3.35 -1.38 -13.59
C VAL A 292 2.65 -0.87 -12.32
N GLU A 293 2.47 -1.73 -11.31
CA GLU A 293 2.00 -1.35 -9.97
C GLU A 293 2.82 -0.17 -9.41
N SER A 294 4.15 -0.23 -9.50
CA SER A 294 5.02 0.83 -8.97
C SER A 294 4.78 2.22 -9.58
N LYS A 295 4.14 2.28 -10.76
CA LYS A 295 3.84 3.50 -11.51
C LYS A 295 2.37 3.95 -11.38
N LEU A 296 1.46 3.09 -10.92
CA LEU A 296 0.02 3.40 -10.83
C LEU A 296 -0.28 4.64 -9.98
N ARG A 297 0.57 4.99 -9.02
CA ARG A 297 0.41 6.21 -8.23
C ARG A 297 0.38 7.47 -9.11
N MET A 298 1.24 7.52 -10.13
CA MET A 298 1.25 8.64 -11.07
C MET A 298 -0.06 8.72 -11.85
N PHE A 299 -0.64 7.56 -12.18
CA PHE A 299 -1.94 7.51 -12.84
C PHE A 299 -3.08 7.99 -11.93
N VAL A 300 -3.08 7.60 -10.65
CA VAL A 300 -4.06 8.10 -9.67
C VAL A 300 -3.94 9.61 -9.52
N TYR A 301 -2.72 10.16 -9.44
CA TYR A 301 -2.50 11.61 -9.40
C TYR A 301 -2.99 12.33 -10.65
N ALA A 302 -2.79 11.75 -11.83
CA ALA A 302 -3.28 12.34 -13.08
C ALA A 302 -4.82 12.27 -13.17
N LEU A 303 -5.43 11.15 -12.78
CA LEU A 303 -6.89 10.99 -12.78
C LEU A 303 -7.57 11.90 -11.75
N GLU A 304 -6.97 12.12 -10.57
CA GLU A 304 -7.59 12.95 -9.54
C GLU A 304 -7.62 14.45 -9.89
N CYS A 305 -6.93 14.87 -10.94
CA CYS A 305 -7.05 16.21 -11.51
C CYS A 305 -8.37 16.42 -12.27
N VAL A 306 -9.01 15.35 -12.73
CA VAL A 306 -10.19 15.40 -13.62
C VAL A 306 -11.42 14.70 -13.04
N ALA A 307 -11.24 13.85 -12.03
CA ALA A 307 -12.32 13.12 -11.36
C ALA A 307 -11.99 12.86 -9.88
N GLU A 308 -12.98 12.46 -9.08
CA GLU A 308 -12.72 11.67 -7.89
C GLU A 308 -12.41 10.23 -8.31
N VAL A 309 -11.36 9.66 -7.72
CA VAL A 309 -10.84 8.35 -8.11
C VAL A 309 -10.81 7.42 -6.90
N ARG A 310 -11.43 6.25 -7.03
CA ARG A 310 -11.30 5.16 -6.06
C ARG A 310 -10.66 3.95 -6.71
N PRO A 311 -9.38 3.64 -6.40
CA PRO A 311 -8.73 2.45 -6.93
C PRO A 311 -9.33 1.17 -6.35
N PHE A 312 -9.49 0.15 -7.18
CA PHE A 312 -9.81 -1.20 -6.73
C PHE A 312 -8.58 -1.81 -6.02
N PRO A 313 -8.74 -2.47 -4.85
CA PRO A 313 -7.63 -2.69 -3.91
C PRO A 313 -6.64 -3.80 -4.32
N ARG A 314 -6.84 -4.46 -5.46
CA ARG A 314 -5.98 -5.55 -5.95
C ARG A 314 -5.97 -5.64 -7.48
N PRO A 315 -4.92 -6.19 -8.10
CA PRO A 315 -4.99 -6.59 -9.50
C PRO A 315 -6.07 -7.65 -9.74
N VAL A 316 -6.71 -7.60 -10.89
CA VAL A 316 -7.73 -8.55 -11.35
C VAL A 316 -7.17 -9.35 -12.52
N VAL A 317 -7.52 -10.65 -12.59
CA VAL A 317 -7.30 -11.45 -13.80
C VAL A 317 -8.49 -11.19 -14.71
N ASP A 318 -8.29 -10.36 -15.72
CA ASP A 318 -9.34 -9.88 -16.62
C ASP A 318 -9.60 -10.80 -17.81
N GLU A 319 -8.58 -11.53 -18.27
CA GLU A 319 -8.72 -12.59 -19.25
C GLU A 319 -8.28 -13.93 -18.63
N PRO A 320 -9.03 -15.03 -18.85
CA PRO A 320 -8.66 -16.33 -18.32
C PRO A 320 -7.31 -16.78 -18.91
N PRO A 321 -6.55 -17.62 -18.18
CA PRO A 321 -5.37 -18.30 -18.71
C PRO A 321 -5.64 -18.92 -20.08
N ARG A 322 -4.96 -18.44 -21.13
CA ARG A 322 -5.11 -18.93 -22.51
C ARG A 322 -3.83 -19.60 -22.98
N ALA A 323 -3.97 -20.58 -23.86
CA ALA A 323 -2.87 -21.19 -24.60
C ALA A 323 -3.28 -21.26 -26.07
N VAL A 324 -2.50 -20.63 -26.95
CA VAL A 324 -2.80 -20.53 -28.38
C VAL A 324 -1.69 -21.23 -29.16
N THR A 325 -2.05 -22.24 -29.95
CA THR A 325 -1.11 -22.92 -30.84
C THR A 325 -1.12 -22.24 -32.21
N ARG A 326 0.00 -21.65 -32.61
CA ARG A 326 0.20 -21.07 -33.95
C ARG A 326 1.39 -21.74 -34.63
N SER A 327 1.16 -22.28 -35.82
CA SER A 327 2.21 -22.93 -36.62
C SER A 327 3.00 -24.01 -35.86
N GLY A 328 2.31 -24.80 -35.02
CA GLY A 328 2.91 -25.86 -34.21
C GLY A 328 3.55 -25.40 -32.89
N VAL A 329 3.57 -24.10 -32.60
CA VAL A 329 4.11 -23.55 -31.35
C VAL A 329 2.97 -23.11 -30.44
N THR A 330 2.92 -23.67 -29.23
CA THR A 330 1.97 -23.25 -28.19
C THR A 330 2.54 -22.05 -27.43
N VAL A 331 1.76 -20.98 -27.36
CA VAL A 331 2.07 -19.76 -26.61
C VAL A 331 1.05 -19.61 -25.48
N HIS A 332 1.53 -19.52 -24.24
CA HIS A 332 0.72 -19.21 -23.07
C HIS A 332 0.57 -17.70 -22.92
N CYS A 333 -0.63 -17.26 -22.53
CA CYS A 333 -0.94 -15.87 -22.25
C CYS A 333 -1.47 -15.70 -20.82
N ARG A 334 -1.02 -14.65 -20.13
CA ARG A 334 -1.49 -14.25 -18.80
C ARG A 334 -1.77 -12.77 -18.79
N SER A 335 -2.92 -12.37 -18.23
CA SER A 335 -3.29 -10.96 -18.13
C SER A 335 -3.48 -10.51 -16.68
N ARG A 336 -3.34 -9.21 -16.46
CA ARG A 336 -3.72 -8.52 -15.23
C ARG A 336 -4.32 -7.17 -15.60
N ALA A 337 -5.37 -6.77 -14.88
CA ALA A 337 -5.95 -5.44 -14.95
C ALA A 337 -5.94 -4.74 -13.60
N PHE A 338 -5.85 -3.42 -13.64
CA PHE A 338 -6.03 -2.53 -12.49
C PHE A 338 -7.22 -1.62 -12.76
N PHE A 339 -8.22 -1.66 -11.89
CA PHE A 339 -9.46 -0.90 -12.07
C PHE A 339 -9.54 0.29 -11.13
N PHE A 340 -10.15 1.37 -11.61
CA PHE A 340 -10.35 2.62 -10.90
C PHE A 340 -11.79 3.09 -11.12
N GLY A 341 -12.58 3.20 -10.07
CA GLY A 341 -13.87 3.88 -10.13
C GLY A 341 -13.64 5.38 -10.27
N VAL A 342 -14.33 6.01 -11.21
CA VAL A 342 -14.21 7.46 -11.45
C VAL A 342 -15.57 8.13 -11.45
N ARG A 343 -15.64 9.32 -10.84
CA ARG A 343 -16.85 10.16 -10.83
C ARG A 343 -16.48 11.64 -10.79
N ASN A 344 -17.29 12.51 -11.40
CA ASN A 344 -17.11 13.96 -11.32
C ASN A 344 -18.35 14.63 -10.73
N GLY A 345 -18.58 14.42 -9.44
CA GLY A 345 -19.83 14.84 -8.78
C GLY A 345 -21.05 14.20 -9.46
N ASN A 346 -21.94 15.04 -9.99
CA ASN A 346 -23.11 14.61 -10.77
C ASN A 346 -22.87 14.58 -12.29
N LYS A 347 -21.64 14.86 -12.74
CA LYS A 347 -21.26 14.87 -14.16
C LYS A 347 -20.54 13.58 -14.52
N ASP A 348 -20.70 13.20 -15.78
CA ASP A 348 -19.91 12.12 -16.39
C ASP A 348 -18.45 12.57 -16.57
N VAL A 349 -17.52 11.63 -16.42
CA VAL A 349 -16.10 11.86 -16.68
C VAL A 349 -15.87 11.75 -18.19
N ALA A 350 -15.25 12.76 -18.80
CA ALA A 350 -15.00 12.73 -20.23
C ALA A 350 -13.90 11.72 -20.57
N HIS A 351 -14.11 10.91 -21.62
CA HIS A 351 -13.13 9.94 -22.08
C HIS A 351 -11.78 10.57 -22.43
N SER A 352 -11.79 11.76 -23.03
CA SER A 352 -10.59 12.52 -23.39
C SER A 352 -9.70 12.88 -22.19
N ASP A 353 -10.31 13.13 -21.04
CA ASP A 353 -9.60 13.49 -19.81
C ASP A 353 -8.90 12.25 -19.22
N VAL A 354 -9.57 11.10 -19.28
CA VAL A 354 -9.00 9.81 -18.89
C VAL A 354 -7.83 9.43 -19.81
N GLU A 355 -7.97 9.61 -21.12
CA GLU A 355 -6.90 9.37 -22.09
C GLU A 355 -5.69 10.28 -21.84
N ALA A 356 -5.91 11.55 -21.47
CA ALA A 356 -4.83 12.46 -21.11
C ALA A 356 -4.07 11.98 -19.87
N ALA A 357 -4.78 11.61 -18.81
CA ALA A 357 -4.17 11.05 -17.62
C ALA A 357 -3.42 9.73 -17.91
N PHE A 358 -3.92 8.92 -18.84
CA PHE A 358 -3.26 7.68 -19.24
C PHE A 358 -1.96 7.94 -20.00
N ARG A 359 -1.89 8.96 -20.86
CA ARG A 359 -0.64 9.35 -21.54
C ARG A 359 0.46 9.74 -20.56
N ASP A 360 0.13 10.47 -19.50
CA ASP A 360 1.09 10.83 -18.44
C ASP A 360 1.61 9.58 -17.72
N PHE A 361 0.72 8.60 -17.49
CA PHE A 361 1.10 7.31 -16.94
C PHE A 361 2.00 6.51 -17.89
N GLU A 362 1.68 6.42 -19.17
CA GLU A 362 2.52 5.76 -20.19
C GLU A 362 3.91 6.38 -20.27
N PHE A 363 3.99 7.71 -20.15
CA PHE A 363 5.27 8.42 -20.05
C PHE A 363 6.04 7.98 -18.82
N ALA A 364 5.42 7.93 -17.63
CA ALA A 364 6.07 7.50 -16.39
C ALA A 364 6.52 6.02 -16.41
N VAL A 365 5.79 5.16 -17.12
CA VAL A 365 6.17 3.75 -17.39
C VAL A 365 7.39 3.71 -18.32
N THR A 366 7.40 4.48 -19.40
CA THR A 366 8.51 4.51 -20.36
C THR A 366 9.78 5.13 -19.79
N GLU A 367 9.66 6.22 -19.03
CA GLU A 367 10.80 6.88 -18.37
C GLU A 367 11.52 5.93 -17.40
N GLY A 368 10.78 5.05 -16.73
CA GLY A 368 11.37 4.08 -15.81
C GLY A 368 12.21 2.99 -16.49
N THR A 369 12.31 2.96 -17.81
CA THR A 369 13.15 2.01 -18.56
C THR A 369 14.45 2.63 -19.10
N THR A 370 14.75 3.90 -18.82
CA THR A 370 15.94 4.59 -19.34
C THR A 370 16.90 5.12 -18.26
N GLY A 371 16.56 4.94 -16.97
CA GLY A 371 17.33 5.45 -15.83
C GLY A 371 18.58 4.63 -15.45
N LYS A 372 19.21 4.97 -14.31
CA LYS A 372 20.43 4.31 -13.79
C LYS A 372 20.26 2.82 -13.48
N ASN A 373 19.05 2.42 -13.09
CA ASN A 373 18.64 1.02 -12.86
C ASN A 373 17.32 0.81 -13.62
N PRO A 374 17.37 0.66 -14.95
CA PRO A 374 16.17 0.60 -15.77
C PRO A 374 15.45 -0.74 -15.54
N PHE A 375 14.13 -0.71 -15.62
CA PHE A 375 13.38 -1.96 -15.74
C PHE A 375 13.54 -2.53 -17.16
N GLU A 376 13.85 -3.81 -17.25
CA GLU A 376 14.04 -4.53 -18.52
C GLU A 376 12.67 -4.84 -19.17
N TRP A 377 12.15 -3.86 -19.92
CA TRP A 377 10.87 -4.03 -20.61
C TRP A 377 11.06 -4.75 -21.95
N ASN A 378 10.86 -6.06 -21.97
CA ASN A 378 10.80 -6.84 -23.21
C ASN A 378 9.41 -6.71 -23.87
N ARG A 379 9.28 -5.75 -24.79
CA ARG A 379 8.02 -5.45 -25.49
C ARG A 379 7.45 -6.60 -26.33
N ALA A 380 8.25 -7.62 -26.65
CA ALA A 380 7.77 -8.79 -27.39
C ALA A 380 6.94 -9.73 -26.52
N VAL A 381 7.15 -9.72 -25.20
CA VAL A 381 6.51 -10.66 -24.25
C VAL A 381 5.81 -9.96 -23.08
N MET A 382 6.04 -8.67 -22.87
CA MET A 382 5.37 -7.82 -21.87
C MET A 382 4.53 -6.78 -22.61
N LEU A 383 3.23 -7.08 -22.74
CA LEU A 383 2.28 -6.32 -23.53
C LEU A 383 1.51 -5.30 -22.65
N GLY A 384 1.06 -4.22 -23.28
CA GLY A 384 0.45 -3.08 -22.60
C GLY A 384 1.49 -2.12 -21.99
N PRO A 385 1.09 -1.23 -21.07
CA PRO A 385 -0.28 -1.06 -20.56
C PRO A 385 -1.25 -0.60 -21.66
N ARG A 386 -2.51 -1.04 -21.58
CA ARG A 386 -3.62 -0.58 -22.44
C ARG A 386 -4.73 0.01 -21.57
N LEU A 387 -5.40 1.05 -22.08
CA LEU A 387 -6.52 1.70 -21.41
C LEU A 387 -7.86 1.06 -21.80
N SER A 388 -8.77 0.93 -20.84
CA SER A 388 -10.20 0.80 -21.09
C SER A 388 -10.99 1.83 -20.28
N PHE A 389 -12.13 2.27 -20.81
CA PHE A 389 -13.11 3.08 -20.11
C PHE A 389 -14.49 2.50 -20.37
N PHE A 390 -15.20 2.14 -19.30
CA PHE A 390 -16.46 1.41 -19.39
C PHE A 390 -17.42 1.81 -18.28
N SER A 391 -18.69 1.49 -18.47
CA SER A 391 -19.76 1.70 -17.51
C SER A 391 -20.22 0.37 -16.91
N ILE A 392 -20.74 0.39 -15.68
CA ILE A 392 -21.36 -0.80 -15.05
C ILE A 392 -22.58 -1.34 -15.80
N TYR A 393 -23.12 -0.55 -16.73
CA TYR A 393 -24.23 -0.89 -17.60
C TYR A 393 -23.79 -1.50 -18.95
N ASP A 394 -22.49 -1.55 -19.23
CA ASP A 394 -22.00 -2.14 -20.47
C ASP A 394 -22.25 -3.65 -20.47
N PRO A 395 -22.47 -4.28 -21.64
CA PRO A 395 -22.74 -5.70 -21.72
C PRO A 395 -21.64 -6.53 -21.04
N LEU A 396 -22.07 -7.48 -20.20
CA LEU A 396 -21.20 -8.44 -19.52
C LEU A 396 -20.72 -9.55 -20.48
N ALA A 397 -20.12 -9.14 -21.60
CA ALA A 397 -19.54 -10.05 -22.56
C ALA A 397 -18.40 -10.85 -21.89
N PRO A 398 -18.19 -12.13 -22.29
CA PRO A 398 -17.05 -12.90 -21.84
C PRO A 398 -15.75 -12.13 -22.07
N ASP A 399 -14.87 -12.13 -21.07
CA ASP A 399 -13.55 -11.48 -21.10
C ASP A 399 -13.60 -9.95 -21.24
N SER A 400 -14.76 -9.32 -20.99
CA SER A 400 -14.88 -7.87 -20.90
C SER A 400 -14.31 -7.33 -19.58
N PRO A 401 -13.74 -6.10 -19.58
CA PRO A 401 -13.32 -5.42 -18.35
C PRO A 401 -14.43 -5.32 -17.30
N CYS A 402 -15.67 -5.09 -17.76
CA CYS A 402 -16.86 -5.02 -16.92
C CYS A 402 -17.11 -6.37 -16.19
N GLN A 403 -17.17 -7.47 -16.94
CA GLN A 403 -17.36 -8.81 -16.36
C GLN A 403 -16.24 -9.19 -15.37
N ALA A 404 -14.99 -8.83 -15.69
CA ALA A 404 -13.84 -9.05 -14.81
C ALA A 404 -14.00 -8.30 -13.48
N LEU A 405 -14.40 -7.04 -13.52
CA LEU A 405 -14.63 -6.23 -12.33
C LEU A 405 -15.78 -6.78 -11.46
N TYR A 406 -16.92 -7.14 -12.07
CA TYR A 406 -18.04 -7.76 -11.35
C TYR A 406 -17.62 -9.06 -10.66
N SER A 407 -16.88 -9.91 -11.35
CA SER A 407 -16.35 -11.16 -10.79
C SER A 407 -15.41 -10.90 -9.62
N ALA A 408 -14.52 -9.91 -9.74
CA ALA A 408 -13.60 -9.54 -8.68
C ALA A 408 -14.31 -8.95 -7.43
N CYS A 409 -15.40 -8.22 -7.61
CA CYS A 409 -16.23 -7.68 -6.51
C CYS A 409 -17.01 -8.79 -5.79
N ALA A 410 -17.57 -9.73 -6.54
CA ALA A 410 -18.24 -10.92 -6.02
C ALA A 410 -17.32 -11.78 -5.14
N GLU A 411 -16.09 -12.03 -5.60
CA GLU A 411 -15.08 -12.75 -4.81
C GLU A 411 -14.75 -12.06 -3.48
N MET A 412 -14.71 -10.73 -3.43
CA MET A 412 -14.39 -9.99 -2.20
C MET A 412 -15.54 -9.94 -1.20
N THR A 413 -16.78 -9.92 -1.68
CA THR A 413 -17.99 -9.85 -0.85
C THR A 413 -18.48 -11.23 -0.42
N GLY A 414 -17.93 -12.31 -0.98
CA GLY A 414 -18.39 -13.69 -0.74
C GLY A 414 -19.72 -14.02 -1.45
N CYS A 415 -20.26 -13.11 -2.26
CA CYS A 415 -21.42 -13.34 -3.10
C CYS A 415 -20.96 -13.88 -4.46
N SER A 416 -21.21 -15.15 -4.77
CA SER A 416 -20.98 -15.69 -6.11
C SER A 416 -21.82 -14.92 -7.15
N VAL A 417 -21.21 -14.48 -8.27
CA VAL A 417 -21.94 -13.97 -9.44
C VAL A 417 -22.90 -15.06 -9.92
N ARG A 418 -24.17 -14.97 -9.54
CA ARG A 418 -25.20 -15.77 -10.22
C ARG A 418 -25.31 -15.20 -11.63
N LYS A 419 -24.99 -16.03 -12.62
CA LYS A 419 -25.35 -15.81 -14.01
C LYS A 419 -26.88 -15.68 -14.06
N ASN A 420 -27.41 -14.46 -14.06
CA ASN A 420 -28.78 -14.24 -14.50
C ASN A 420 -28.76 -14.27 -16.02
N PHE A 421 -28.77 -15.48 -16.58
CA PHE A 421 -29.51 -15.70 -17.81
C PHE A 421 -30.97 -15.86 -17.41
N ASP A 422 -31.80 -15.09 -18.09
CA ASP A 422 -33.25 -14.99 -17.98
C ASP A 422 -33.78 -14.20 -16.77
N GLY A 423 -34.57 -13.18 -17.12
CA GLY A 423 -35.19 -12.29 -16.16
C GLY A 423 -36.21 -13.03 -15.32
N ASP A 424 -36.12 -12.82 -14.01
CA ASP A 424 -37.27 -12.72 -13.15
C ASP A 424 -36.88 -12.01 -11.85
N GLU A 425 -37.85 -11.26 -11.32
CA GLU A 425 -37.77 -10.41 -10.13
C GLU A 425 -37.24 -11.18 -8.92
N CYS A 426 -36.30 -10.59 -8.17
CA CYS A 426 -35.96 -11.07 -6.82
C CYS A 426 -36.29 -9.99 -5.80
N SER A 427 -37.52 -10.07 -5.31
CA SER A 427 -38.04 -9.35 -4.16
C SER A 427 -37.55 -10.00 -2.86
N SER A 428 -37.07 -9.15 -1.95
CA SER A 428 -36.96 -9.37 -0.50
C SER A 428 -36.08 -10.51 0.04
N LEU A 429 -35.26 -10.17 1.04
CA LEU A 429 -35.35 -10.77 2.37
C LEU A 429 -34.44 -10.00 3.33
N ARG A 430 -35.08 -9.16 4.15
CA ARG A 430 -34.58 -8.76 5.47
C ARG A 430 -34.88 -9.90 6.44
N ALA A 431 -33.90 -10.28 7.25
CA ALA A 431 -34.08 -10.81 8.60
C ALA A 431 -32.84 -10.43 9.41
#